data_AF-A0A2A4HJX3-F1
#
_entry.id   AF-A0A2A4HJX3-F1
#
_cell.length_a   1.000
_cell.length_b   1.000
_cell.length_c   1.000
_cell.angle_alpha   90.00
_cell.angle_beta   90.00
_cell.angle_gamma   90.00
#
_symmetry.space_group_name_H-M   'P 1'
#
loop_
_entity.id
_entity.type
_entity.pdbx_description
1 polymer ?
#
loop_
_entity_poly.entity_id
_entity_poly.type
_entity_poly.pdbx_seq_one_letter_code
_entity_poly.pdbx_strand_id
1 'polypeptide(L)' 'MIKQVGGVKIQARHKATCHCGIYTHHQTRSNPNVYGFNVGCLEDVNPFDLDDVSVSDGINHESDQ' A
#
# COMPACT_ATOMS: atom_id res chain seq x y z
N MET A 1 2.27 -16.80 -12.56
CA MET A 1 1.59 -16.07 -11.46
C MET A 1 0.10 -16.12 -11.71
N ILE A 2 -0.67 -16.66 -10.77
CA ILE A 2 -2.13 -16.80 -10.90
C ILE A 2 -2.75 -15.39 -10.91
N LYS A 3 -3.70 -15.15 -11.82
CA LYS A 3 -4.39 -13.84 -11.97
C LYS A 3 -5.88 -13.89 -11.57
N GLN A 4 -6.43 -15.09 -11.39
CA GLN A 4 -7.80 -15.33 -10.96
C GLN A 4 -7.94 -16.66 -10.22
N VAL A 5 -8.85 -16.73 -9.24
CA VAL A 5 -9.26 -17.97 -8.56
C VAL A 5 -10.78 -17.97 -8.49
N GLY A 6 -11.43 -19.02 -9.02
CA GLY A 6 -12.89 -19.15 -8.97
C GLY A 6 -13.67 -17.98 -9.61
N GLY A 7 -13.13 -17.36 -10.67
CA GLY A 7 -13.75 -16.20 -11.33
C GLY A 7 -13.49 -14.86 -10.64
N VAL A 8 -12.83 -14.85 -9.49
CA VAL A 8 -12.45 -13.62 -8.77
C VAL A 8 -11.07 -13.16 -9.24
N LYS A 9 -10.99 -11.92 -9.74
CA LYS A 9 -9.74 -11.28 -10.15
C LYS A 9 -8.89 -10.96 -8.91
N ILE A 10 -7.62 -11.35 -8.94
CA ILE A 10 -6.67 -11.02 -7.86
C ILE A 10 -6.31 -9.53 -7.98
N GLN A 11 -6.58 -8.77 -6.92
CA GLN A 11 -6.39 -7.31 -6.84
C GLN A 11 -4.99 -6.94 -6.28
N ALA A 12 -4.82 -5.69 -5.83
CA ALA A 12 -3.56 -5.07 -5.42
C ALA A 12 -2.62 -5.96 -4.58
N ARG A 13 -1.32 -5.73 -4.73
CA ARG A 13 -0.27 -6.51 -4.07
C ARG A 13 0.42 -5.68 -3.00
N HIS A 14 0.29 -6.12 -1.75
CA HIS A 14 1.09 -5.62 -0.64
C HIS A 14 2.40 -6.40 -0.57
N LYS A 15 3.53 -5.70 -0.44
CA LYS A 15 4.85 -6.31 -0.36
C LYS A 15 5.40 -6.18 1.05
N ALA A 16 5.74 -7.32 1.64
CA ALA A 16 6.59 -7.41 2.83
C ALA A 16 7.81 -8.24 2.44
N THR A 17 8.98 -7.59 2.35
CA THR A 17 10.24 -8.26 1.95
C THR A 17 11.33 -8.20 2.99
N CYS A 18 11.13 -7.47 4.09
CA CYS A 18 12.06 -7.54 5.21
C CYS A 18 11.84 -8.85 5.96
N HIS A 19 12.93 -9.51 6.37
CA HIS A 19 12.88 -10.64 7.32
C HIS A 19 12.17 -10.25 8.63
N CYS A 20 12.15 -8.95 8.94
CA CYS A 20 11.48 -8.34 10.08
C CYS A 20 9.97 -8.16 9.90
N GLY A 21 9.39 -8.45 8.72
CA GLY A 21 7.95 -8.33 8.47
C GLY A 21 7.45 -6.89 8.24
N ILE A 22 8.34 -5.90 8.17
CA ILE A 22 7.96 -4.50 7.91
C ILE A 22 7.36 -4.34 6.50
N TYR A 23 6.22 -3.65 6.44
CA TYR A 23 5.59 -3.18 5.21
C TYR A 23 6.46 -2.11 4.55
N THR A 24 6.89 -2.35 3.31
CA THR A 24 7.79 -1.45 2.57
C THR A 24 7.04 -0.60 1.56
N HIS A 25 6.31 -1.25 0.65
CA HIS A 25 5.48 -0.59 -0.35
C HIS A 25 4.38 -1.51 -0.85
N HIS A 26 3.39 -0.92 -1.51
CA HIS A 26 2.37 -1.63 -2.27
C HIS A 26 2.09 -0.92 -3.59
N GLN A 27 1.60 -1.66 -4.56
CA GLN A 27 0.97 -1.07 -5.75
C GLN A 27 -0.44 -0.66 -5.36
N THR A 28 -0.82 0.60 -5.61
CA THR A 28 -2.14 1.10 -5.19
C THR A 28 -3.26 0.37 -5.91
N ARG A 29 -4.42 0.27 -5.25
CA ARG A 29 -5.61 -0.33 -5.87
C ARG A 29 -6.23 0.59 -6.92
N SER A 30 -6.26 1.90 -6.68
CA SER A 30 -6.90 2.86 -7.59
C SER A 30 -6.14 3.05 -8.88
N ASN A 31 -4.82 3.04 -8.85
CA ASN A 31 -3.99 3.19 -10.04
C ASN A 31 -2.83 2.18 -10.06
N PRO A 32 -2.84 1.18 -10.96
CA PRO A 32 -1.76 0.19 -11.03
C PRO A 32 -0.41 0.78 -11.45
N ASN A 33 -0.35 2.01 -11.95
CA ASN A 33 0.91 2.68 -12.27
C ASN A 33 1.49 3.47 -11.08
N VAL A 34 0.85 3.44 -9.91
CA VAL A 34 1.27 4.18 -8.71
C VAL A 34 1.60 3.20 -7.57
N TYR A 35 2.64 3.55 -6.81
CA TYR A 35 3.09 2.82 -5.63
C TYR A 35 3.02 3.71 -4.39
N GLY A 36 2.48 3.17 -3.30
CA GLY A 36 2.57 3.78 -1.97
C GLY A 36 3.76 3.20 -1.21
N PHE A 37 4.56 4.04 -0.58
CA PHE A 37 5.74 3.66 0.20
C PHE A 37 5.55 3.98 1.68
N ASN A 38 6.11 3.15 2.55
CA ASN A 38 6.25 3.46 3.97
C ASN A 38 7.35 4.51 4.13
N VAL A 39 6.99 5.72 4.55
CA VAL A 39 7.93 6.83 4.76
C VAL A 39 9.01 6.50 5.80
N GLY A 40 8.70 5.66 6.80
CA GLY A 40 9.68 5.20 7.78
C GLY A 40 10.71 4.20 7.23
N CYS A 41 10.58 3.79 5.97
CA CYS A 41 11.59 3.00 5.26
C CYS A 41 12.49 3.84 4.34
N LEU A 42 12.28 5.15 4.24
CA LEU A 42 13.11 6.04 3.43
C LEU A 42 14.31 6.54 4.26
N GLU A 43 15.49 6.54 3.64
CA GLU A 43 16.68 7.13 4.27
C GLU A 43 16.44 8.62 4.56
N ASP A 44 16.93 9.06 5.72
CA ASP A 44 16.83 10.44 6.20
C ASP A 44 15.40 10.99 6.37
N VAL A 45 14.40 10.10 6.50
CA VAL A 45 13.01 10.47 6.81
C VAL A 45 12.61 9.95 8.18
N ASN A 46 12.29 10.87 9.09
CA ASN A 46 11.68 10.55 10.38
C ASN A 46 10.16 10.83 10.30
N PRO A 47 9.29 9.80 10.43
CA PRO A 47 7.85 9.99 10.30
C PRO A 47 7.24 10.89 11.39
N PHE A 48 7.92 11.08 12.52
CA PHE A 48 7.47 11.95 13.60
C PHE A 48 7.67 13.45 13.33
N ASP A 49 8.40 13.80 12.28
CA ASP A 49 8.61 15.19 11.87
C ASP A 49 7.55 15.66 10.85
N LEU A 50 6.59 14.80 10.49
CA LEU A 50 5.47 15.15 9.62
C LEU A 50 4.40 15.91 10.41
N ASP A 51 3.84 16.97 9.80
CA ASP A 51 2.66 17.68 10.31
C ASP A 51 1.38 16.79 10.22
N ASP A 52 0.20 17.38 10.39
CA ASP A 52 -1.09 16.67 10.29
C ASP A 52 -1.26 15.98 8.92
N VAL A 53 -1.19 14.64 8.93
CA VAL A 53 -1.44 13.80 7.76
C VAL A 53 -2.88 13.32 7.78
N SER A 54 -3.59 13.48 6.65
CA SER A 54 -4.95 12.96 6.49
C SER A 54 -4.99 11.43 6.65
N VAL A 55 -5.96 10.93 7.39
CA VAL A 55 -6.15 9.51 7.64
C VAL A 55 -7.35 8.98 6.83
N SER A 56 -7.18 7.83 6.18
CA SER A 56 -8.28 7.10 5.53
C SER A 56 -9.12 6.36 6.58
N ASP A 57 -10.44 6.29 6.38
CA ASP A 57 -11.37 5.59 7.27
C ASP A 57 -11.19 4.05 7.28
N GLY A 58 -10.44 3.52 6.31
CA GLY A 58 -10.20 2.08 6.15
C GLY A 58 -11.43 1.28 5.70
N ILE A 59 -12.54 1.95 5.39
CA ILE A 59 -13.82 1.33 5.01
C ILE A 59 -14.14 1.64 3.54
N ASN A 60 -13.98 2.89 3.11
CA ASN A 60 -14.40 3.35 1.79
C ASN A 60 -13.18 3.63 0.91
N HIS A 61 -13.01 2.88 -0.17
CA HIS A 61 -11.99 3.16 -1.18
C HIS A 61 -12.60 3.91 -2.37
N GLU A 62 -11.86 4.86 -2.94
CA GLU A 62 -12.26 5.64 -4.13
C GLU A 62 -12.62 4.78 -5.36
N SER A 63 -12.21 3.51 -5.37
CA SER A 63 -12.46 2.53 -6.43
C SER A 63 -13.51 1.47 -6.06
N ASP A 64 -14.27 1.69 -4.98
CA ASP A 64 -15.47 0.91 -4.66
C ASP A 64 -16.72 1.41 -5.41
N GLN A 65 -16.64 2.60 -6.01
CA GLN A 65 -17.65 3.18 -6.89
C GLN A 65 -17.41 2.77 -8.34
#